data_AF-A0A5N9D259-F1
#
_entry.id   AF-A0A5N9D259-F1
#
_cell.length_a   1.000
_cell.length_b   1.000
_cell.length_c   1.000
_cell.angle_alpha   90.00
_cell.angle_beta   90.00
_cell.angle_gamma   90.00
#
_symmetry.space_group_name_H-M   'P 1'
#
loop_
_entity.id
_entity.type
_entity.pdbx_description
1 polymer ?
#
loop_
_entity_poly.entity_id
_entity_poly.type
_entity_poly.pdbx_seq_one_letter_code
_entity_poly.pdbx_strand_id
1 'polypeptide(L)' 'PYVPDGFRADIDGNMWTACGDGVQVFSPGGDLLGKIHTPEVAANLSFGMADGQTLFVGATSSIWSIELNIAGATRPVS' A
#
# COMPACT_ATOMS: atom_id res chain seq x y z
N PRO A 1 -17.05 -8.31 -6.22
CA PRO A 1 -16.51 -7.58 -5.05
C PRO A 1 -15.12 -8.11 -4.71
N TYR A 2 -14.08 -7.30 -4.95
CA TYR A 2 -12.70 -7.68 -4.61
C TYR A 2 -12.49 -7.47 -3.11
N VAL A 3 -12.08 -8.53 -2.41
CA VAL A 3 -11.74 -8.46 -0.98
C VAL A 3 -10.34 -7.88 -0.89
N PRO A 4 -10.11 -6.81 -0.10
CA PRO A 4 -8.76 -6.32 0.14
C PRO A 4 -7.98 -7.39 0.90
N ASP A 5 -6.92 -7.90 0.28
CA ASP A 5 -6.17 -9.07 0.76
C ASP A 5 -4.96 -8.63 1.63
N GLY A 6 -4.43 -7.40 1.42
CA GLY A 6 -3.43 -6.79 2.29
C GLY A 6 -3.62 -5.29 2.50
N PHE A 7 -3.39 -4.81 3.72
CA PHE A 7 -3.31 -3.39 4.04
C PHE A 7 -2.09 -3.03 4.89
N ARG A 8 -1.60 -1.79 4.77
CA ARG A 8 -0.57 -1.19 5.63
C ARG A 8 -0.92 0.26 5.91
N ALA A 9 -0.44 0.78 7.03
CA ALA A 9 -0.51 2.21 7.33
C ALA A 9 0.83 2.89 6.97
N ASP A 10 0.79 4.18 6.63
CA ASP A 10 1.97 5.03 6.57
C ASP A 10 2.15 5.85 7.87
N ILE A 11 3.23 6.63 7.95
CA ILE A 11 3.57 7.45 9.13
C ILE A 11 2.55 8.55 9.45
N ASP A 12 1.72 8.95 8.49
CA ASP A 12 0.66 9.94 8.67
C ASP A 12 -0.68 9.27 9.05
N GLY A 13 -0.69 7.94 9.13
CA GLY A 13 -1.87 7.14 9.45
C GLY A 13 -2.79 6.88 8.26
N ASN A 14 -2.37 7.19 7.02
CA ASN A 14 -3.17 6.81 5.85
C ASN A 14 -3.13 5.30 5.66
N MET A 15 -4.24 4.76 5.18
CA MET A 15 -4.46 3.35 4.97
C MET A 15 -4.25 2.98 3.50
N TRP A 16 -3.24 2.17 3.23
CA TRP A 16 -2.90 1.64 1.92
C TRP A 16 -3.46 0.23 1.79
N THR A 17 -4.30 -0.01 0.77
CA THR A 17 -5.01 -1.29 0.59
C THR A 17 -4.80 -1.83 -0.81
N ALA A 18 -4.39 -3.09 -0.93
CA ALA A 18 -4.38 -3.79 -2.21
C ALA A 18 -5.81 -4.20 -2.54
N CYS A 19 -6.33 -3.76 -3.68
CA CYS A 19 -7.71 -4.02 -4.09
C CYS A 19 -7.80 -4.05 -5.62
N GLY A 20 -8.20 -5.19 -6.17
CA GLY A 20 -8.57 -5.31 -7.58
C GLY A 20 -7.50 -4.74 -8.50
N ASP A 21 -7.79 -3.60 -9.11
CA ASP A 21 -6.97 -2.89 -10.10
C ASP A 21 -5.72 -2.17 -9.55
N GLY A 22 -5.39 -2.36 -8.27
CA GLY A 22 -4.11 -1.91 -7.72
C GLY A 22 -4.18 -1.56 -6.24
N VAL A 23 -3.74 -0.36 -5.89
CA VAL A 23 -3.67 0.11 -4.50
C VAL A 23 -4.56 1.33 -4.32
N GLN A 24 -5.38 1.32 -3.27
CA GLN A 24 -6.20 2.46 -2.85
C GLN A 24 -5.66 3.03 -1.55
N VAL A 25 -5.58 4.35 -1.45
CA VAL A 25 -5.08 5.06 -0.26
C VAL A 25 -6.22 5.85 0.37
N PHE A 26 -6.46 5.62 1.65
CA PHE A 26 -7.49 6.29 2.44
C PHE A 26 -6.87 7.15 3.53
N SER A 27 -7.46 8.31 3.80
CA SER A 27 -7.07 9.15 4.93
C SER A 27 -7.39 8.44 6.25
N PRO A 28 -6.82 8.88 7.39
CA PRO A 28 -7.22 8.38 8.71
C PRO A 28 -8.73 8.55 9.00
N GLY A 29 -9.38 9.52 8.34
CA GLY A 29 -10.82 9.75 8.41
C GLY A 29 -11.66 8.83 7.52
N GLY A 30 -11.03 8.03 6.66
CA GLY A 30 -11.69 7.10 5.74
C GLY A 30 -11.98 7.65 4.34
N ASP A 31 -11.54 8.87 4.03
CA ASP A 31 -11.72 9.46 2.70
C ASP A 31 -10.73 8.84 1.70
N LEU A 32 -11.18 8.50 0.49
CA LEU A 32 -10.29 8.03 -0.57
C LEU A 32 -9.41 9.18 -1.07
N LEU A 33 -8.10 9.10 -0.80
CA LEU A 33 -7.12 10.08 -1.24
C LEU A 33 -6.66 9.85 -2.68
N GLY A 34 -6.59 8.58 -3.11
CA GLY A 34 -6.14 8.25 -4.45
C GLY A 34 -6.02 6.76 -4.72
N LYS A 35 -5.60 6.46 -5.96
CA LYS A 35 -5.36 5.09 -6.45
C LYS A 35 -4.07 5.02 -7.25
N ILE A 36 -3.36 3.90 -7.11
CA ILE A 36 -2.24 3.51 -7.97
C ILE A 36 -2.69 2.27 -8.74
N HIS A 37 -2.77 2.39 -10.06
CA HIS A 37 -3.18 1.27 -10.91
C HIS A 37 -2.02 0.32 -11.16
N THR A 38 -2.27 -0.97 -11.03
CA THR A 38 -1.39 -2.05 -11.48
C THR A 38 -2.03 -2.74 -12.68
N PRO A 39 -1.24 -3.28 -13.63
CA PRO A 39 -1.79 -3.97 -14.80
C PRO A 39 -2.41 -5.33 -14.47
N GLU A 40 -2.13 -5.85 -13.28
CA GLU A 40 -2.63 -7.12 -12.76
C GLU A 40 -3.34 -6.90 -11.42
N VAL A 41 -4.12 -7.89 -10.99
CA VAL A 41 -4.80 -7.82 -9.70
C VAL A 41 -3.79 -7.81 -8.56
N ALA A 42 -3.86 -6.77 -7.73
CA ALA A 42 -3.02 -6.62 -6.54
C ALA A 42 -3.63 -7.39 -5.35
N ALA A 43 -2.82 -8.24 -4.74
CA ALA A 43 -3.22 -9.06 -3.59
C ALA A 43 -2.61 -8.56 -2.27
N ASN A 44 -1.36 -8.08 -2.29
CA ASN A 44 -0.70 -7.63 -1.06
C ASN A 44 0.22 -6.45 -1.32
N LEU A 45 0.59 -5.76 -0.25
CA LEU A 45 1.55 -4.66 -0.29
C LEU A 45 2.36 -4.57 1.01
N SER A 46 3.58 -4.06 0.90
CA SER A 46 4.42 -3.72 2.04
C SER A 46 5.36 -2.58 1.73
N PHE A 47 5.55 -1.70 2.71
CA PHE A 47 6.66 -0.75 2.69
C PHE A 47 7.98 -1.47 2.98
N GLY A 48 9.06 -1.01 2.39
CA GLY A 48 10.40 -1.57 2.55
C GLY A 48 11.49 -0.59 2.13
N MET A 49 12.70 -1.12 1.96
CA MET A 49 13.96 -0.36 1.83
C MET A 49 14.36 0.35 3.13
N ALA A 50 15.57 0.91 3.14
CA ALA A 50 16.18 1.49 4.36
C ALA A 50 15.42 2.72 4.87
N ASP A 51 14.78 3.47 3.98
CA ASP A 51 13.98 4.65 4.30
C ASP A 51 12.49 4.32 4.52
N GLY A 52 12.06 3.10 4.23
CA GLY A 52 10.66 2.70 4.30
C GLY A 52 9.77 3.35 3.24
N GLN A 53 10.33 4.03 2.23
CA GLN A 53 9.58 4.80 1.24
C GLN A 53 9.37 4.05 -0.08
N THR A 54 9.70 2.76 -0.13
CA THR A 54 9.38 1.92 -1.29
C THR A 54 8.20 1.02 -0.97
N LEU A 55 7.13 1.16 -1.74
CA LEU A 55 5.97 0.27 -1.67
C LEU A 55 6.16 -0.89 -2.66
N PHE A 56 6.27 -2.09 -2.10
CA PHE A 56 6.20 -3.33 -2.87
C PHE A 56 4.75 -3.79 -2.98
N VAL A 57 4.32 -4.13 -4.20
CA VAL A 57 2.97 -4.64 -4.48
C VAL A 57 3.09 -6.01 -5.12
N GLY A 58 2.51 -7.02 -4.48
CA GLY A 58 2.34 -8.35 -5.06
C GLY A 58 1.12 -8.35 -5.96
N ALA A 59 1.34 -8.40 -7.26
CA ALA A 59 0.30 -8.57 -8.27
C ALA A 59 0.39 -9.98 -8.85
N THR A 60 -0.75 -10.57 -9.21
CA THR A 60 -0.94 -11.97 -9.68
C THR A 60 0.33 -12.75 -10.10
N SER A 61 1.09 -12.26 -11.09
CA SER A 61 2.32 -12.89 -11.60
C SER A 61 3.59 -12.03 -11.47
N SER A 62 3.52 -10.89 -10.80
CA SER A 62 4.59 -9.89 -10.76
C SER A 62 4.71 -9.18 -9.40
N ILE A 63 5.93 -8.73 -9.07
CA ILE A 63 6.14 -7.81 -7.94
C ILE A 63 6.50 -6.45 -8.52
N TRP A 64 5.77 -5.43 -8.06
CA TRP A 64 6.01 -4.04 -8.42
C TRP A 64 6.68 -3.32 -7.26
N SER A 65 7.57 -2.38 -7.57
CA SER A 65 8.17 -1.46 -6.59
C SER A 65 7.85 -0.03 -7.00
N ILE A 66 7.31 0.74 -6.07
CA ILE A 66 6.91 2.13 -6.30
C ILE A 66 7.64 2.99 -5.27
N GLU A 67 8.46 3.93 -5.73
CA GLU A 67 9.06 4.94 -4.86
C GLU A 67 8.00 5.96 -4.45
N LEU A 68 7.92 6.23 -3.15
CA LEU A 68 7.01 7.16 -2.54
C LEU A 68 7.79 8.28 -1.84
N ASN A 69 7.08 9.35 -1.49
CA ASN A 69 7.58 10.45 -0.67
C ASN A 69 7.18 10.31 0.81
N ILE A 70 6.69 9.13 1.19
CA ILE A 70 6.19 8.85 2.54
C ILE A 70 6.61 7.44 2.95
N ALA A 71 6.98 7.29 4.22
CA ALA A 71 7.40 6.01 4.78
C ALA A 71 6.21 5.23 5.36
N GLY A 72 6.32 3.90 5.33
CA GLY A 72 5.41 3.02 6.05
C GLY A 72 5.45 3.23 7.57
N ALA A 73 4.33 2.97 8.25
CA ALA A 73 4.28 2.99 9.71
C ALA A 73 5.26 1.97 10.29
N THR A 74 6.12 2.39 11.22
CA THR A 74 7.00 1.50 11.96
C THR A 74 6.26 0.87 13.13
N ARG A 75 6.59 -0.38 13.45
CA ARG A 75 6.01 -1.04 14.63
C ARG A 75 6.43 -0.24 15.88
N PRO A 76 5.51 0.15 16.77
CA PRO A 76 5.89 0.76 18.03
C PRO A 76 6.84 -0.19 18.77
N VAL A 77 7.97 0.34 19.23
CA VAL A 77 8.81 -0.38 20.19
C VAL A 77 8.08 -0.37 21.53
N SER A 78 7.71 -1.56 22.00
CA SER A 78 7.10 -1.81 23.32
C SER A 78 8.08 -1.59 24.45
#